data_AF-V2XU19-F1
#
_entry.id   AF-V2XU19-F1
#
_cell.length_a   1.000
_cell.length_b   1.000
_cell.length_c   1.000
_cell.angle_alpha   90.00
_cell.angle_beta   90.00
_cell.angle_gamma   90.00
#
_symmetry.space_group_name_H-M   'P 1'
#
loop_
_entity.id
_entity.type
_entity.pdbx_description
1 polymer ?
#
loop_
_entity_poly.entity_id
_entity_poly.type
_entity_poly.pdbx_seq_one_letter_code
_entity_poly.pdbx_strand_id
1 'polypeptide(L)'
;MDGSKSTLLSSEGEPQTPISRRCSISSEDTVFGTTITPYPEISEVQYSIAIMQGGIEALEETLEKLQQNTLRDGMFGDNDGVVKQLSEIRSKLRSQGEAQRNGIDEINLILKDMLGTKVIEQIQSQVEEEVEAEVDRVVERQVQACLEEHLPKQLQKEVNERKAELEQVRRDLHNSESRRANALLRERNTNEAINTILRTDGSVSSHFPKTLKDLFELNAAECKATLEDYGVETSSQKDSNLNRLMQFLNVQYQMVRTGSGKETQRRAATM
;
A
#
# COMPACT_ATOMS: atom_id res chain seq x y z
N MET A 1 -24.81 -55.78 -47.28
CA MET A 1 -24.81 -56.17 -45.86
C MET A 1 -24.60 -54.88 -45.08
N ASP A 2 -25.57 -53.96 -45.10
CA ASP A 2 -26.87 -54.04 -44.42
C ASP A 2 -26.72 -54.42 -42.95
N GLY A 3 -26.97 -53.45 -42.08
CA GLY A 3 -26.87 -53.60 -40.65
C GLY A 3 -27.28 -52.34 -39.89
N SER A 4 -28.29 -51.63 -40.38
CA SER A 4 -29.02 -50.59 -39.66
C SER A 4 -29.53 -51.14 -38.32
N LYS A 5 -29.14 -50.52 -37.19
CA LYS A 5 -29.90 -50.61 -35.94
C LYS A 5 -30.02 -49.25 -35.28
N SER A 6 -31.21 -48.70 -35.53
CA SER A 6 -31.86 -47.61 -34.83
C SER A 6 -32.27 -48.08 -33.43
N THR A 7 -32.01 -47.28 -32.40
CA THR A 7 -32.58 -47.38 -31.03
C THR A 7 -32.52 -45.96 -30.48
N LEU A 8 -33.54 -45.12 -30.74
CA LEU A 8 -34.77 -44.92 -29.96
C LEU A 8 -34.54 -44.68 -28.46
N LEU A 9 -34.75 -43.41 -28.10
CA LEU A 9 -35.56 -42.91 -26.98
C LEU A 9 -35.44 -43.62 -25.63
N SER A 10 -34.85 -42.91 -24.67
CA SER A 10 -35.26 -42.90 -23.25
C SER A 10 -34.87 -41.53 -22.69
N SER A 11 -35.80 -40.59 -22.76
CA SER A 11 -36.50 -40.04 -21.58
C SER A 11 -35.59 -39.17 -20.71
N GLU A 12 -35.61 -37.88 -21.01
CA GLU A 12 -35.24 -36.79 -20.12
C GLU A 12 -36.04 -36.93 -18.82
N GLY A 13 -35.37 -37.43 -17.78
CA GLY A 13 -35.83 -37.33 -16.41
C GLY A 13 -35.05 -36.22 -15.73
N GLU A 14 -35.53 -34.98 -15.82
CA GLU A 14 -35.02 -33.88 -15.00
C GLU A 14 -35.32 -34.17 -13.52
N PRO A 15 -34.31 -34.31 -12.64
CA PRO A 15 -34.55 -34.31 -11.22
C PRO A 15 -34.83 -32.87 -10.77
N GLN A 16 -36.12 -32.51 -10.68
CA GLN A 16 -36.54 -31.33 -9.92
C GLN A 16 -36.20 -31.56 -8.45
N THR A 17 -35.09 -30.99 -8.01
CA THR A 17 -34.75 -30.85 -6.60
C THR A 17 -35.36 -29.56 -6.08
N PRO A 18 -36.16 -29.59 -4.99
CA PRO A 18 -36.65 -28.39 -4.36
C PRO A 18 -35.55 -27.80 -3.47
N ILE A 19 -34.61 -27.05 -4.06
CA ILE A 19 -33.68 -26.21 -3.29
C ILE A 19 -34.42 -24.93 -2.91
N SER A 20 -35.31 -25.05 -1.92
CA SER A 20 -35.85 -23.92 -1.19
C SER A 20 -35.45 -24.07 0.29
N ARG A 21 -34.16 -23.93 0.56
CA ARG A 21 -33.66 -23.69 1.91
C ARG A 21 -33.36 -22.20 2.04
N ARG A 22 -34.36 -21.46 2.51
CA ARG A 22 -34.16 -20.14 3.10
C ARG A 22 -33.21 -20.31 4.29
N CYS A 23 -31.93 -19.97 4.12
CA CYS A 23 -31.06 -19.72 5.27
C CYS A 23 -31.64 -18.51 6.01
N SER A 24 -32.20 -18.76 7.19
CA SER A 24 -32.62 -17.73 8.13
C SER A 24 -31.37 -17.06 8.68
N ILE A 25 -30.94 -15.96 8.05
CA ILE A 25 -29.88 -15.10 8.55
C ILE A 25 -30.46 -14.38 9.78
N SER A 26 -30.05 -14.81 10.96
CA SER A 26 -30.35 -14.11 12.21
C SER A 26 -29.54 -12.81 12.24
N SER A 27 -30.25 -11.68 12.10
CA SER A 27 -29.69 -10.34 12.23
C SER A 27 -29.31 -10.10 13.70
N GLU A 28 -28.01 -10.17 14.00
CA GLU A 28 -27.46 -9.64 15.25
C GLU A 28 -27.08 -8.17 15.01
N ASP A 29 -27.78 -7.26 15.69
CA ASP A 29 -27.57 -5.82 15.66
C ASP A 29 -26.17 -5.47 16.18
N THR A 30 -25.22 -5.36 15.27
CA THR A 30 -23.88 -4.82 15.57
C THR A 30 -23.98 -3.30 15.52
N VAL A 31 -23.99 -2.68 16.70
CA VAL A 31 -24.02 -1.22 16.88
C VAL A 31 -22.65 -0.65 16.51
N PHE A 32 -22.48 -0.19 15.26
CA PHE A 32 -21.26 0.47 14.79
C PHE A 32 -21.24 1.93 15.26
N GLY A 33 -20.45 2.18 16.31
CA GLY A 33 -20.18 3.51 16.85
C GLY A 33 -18.94 4.12 16.21
N THR A 34 -19.04 4.62 14.98
CA THR A 34 -17.90 5.28 14.32
C THR A 34 -17.87 6.75 14.71
N THR A 35 -16.92 7.11 15.58
CA THR A 35 -16.68 8.49 16.01
C THR A 35 -16.08 9.29 14.86
N ILE A 36 -16.92 10.07 14.17
CA ILE A 36 -16.51 11.06 13.17
C ILE A 36 -15.70 12.14 13.89
N THR A 37 -14.39 12.19 13.65
CA THR A 37 -13.51 13.22 14.22
C THR A 37 -13.70 14.54 13.47
N PRO A 38 -13.98 15.68 14.16
CA PRO A 38 -14.21 16.96 13.50
C PRO A 38 -12.95 17.52 12.83
N TYR A 39 -13.12 18.11 11.64
CA TYR A 39 -12.04 18.65 10.80
C TYR A 39 -11.33 19.87 11.43
N PRO A 40 -9.99 19.85 11.56
CA PRO A 40 -9.23 20.96 12.16
C PRO A 40 -9.22 22.24 11.32
N GLU A 41 -9.25 22.12 9.99
CA GLU A 41 -9.14 23.27 9.06
C GLU A 41 -10.29 24.28 9.20
N ILE A 42 -11.48 23.83 9.57
CA ILE A 42 -12.67 24.69 9.70
C ILE A 42 -12.58 25.59 10.93
N SER A 43 -11.94 25.11 11.99
CA SER A 43 -11.72 25.89 13.21
C SER A 43 -10.81 27.09 12.95
N GLU A 44 -9.84 26.95 12.06
CA GLU A 44 -8.89 28.03 11.72
C GLU A 44 -9.58 29.14 10.92
N VAL A 45 -10.44 28.78 9.96
CA VAL A 45 -11.20 29.75 9.15
C VAL A 45 -12.17 30.54 10.03
N GLN A 46 -12.92 29.87 10.91
CA GLN A 46 -13.84 30.56 11.84
C GLN A 46 -13.12 31.55 12.76
N TYR A 47 -11.93 31.18 13.25
CA TYR A 47 -11.10 32.06 14.07
C TYR A 47 -10.67 33.33 13.31
N SER A 48 -10.28 33.19 12.04
CA SER A 48 -9.90 34.34 11.20
C SER A 48 -11.08 35.32 10.96
N ILE A 49 -12.28 34.79 10.74
CA ILE A 49 -13.50 35.59 10.56
C ILE A 49 -13.83 36.38 11.83
N ALA A 50 -13.74 35.73 13.00
CA ALA A 50 -13.97 36.37 14.29
C ALA A 50 -12.97 37.53 14.54
N ILE A 51 -11.69 37.35 14.20
CA ILE A 51 -10.69 38.42 14.31
C ILE A 51 -11.02 39.59 13.38
N MET A 52 -11.39 39.32 12.12
CA MET A 52 -11.72 40.38 11.16
C MET A 52 -12.93 41.20 11.61
N GLN A 53 -13.97 40.56 12.14
CA GLN A 53 -15.15 41.24 12.69
C GLN A 53 -14.79 42.13 13.88
N GLY A 54 -14.03 41.59 14.85
CA GLY A 54 -13.61 42.36 16.02
C GLY A 54 -12.72 43.56 15.67
N GLY A 55 -11.88 43.44 14.63
CA GLY A 55 -11.04 44.55 14.16
C GLY A 55 -11.84 45.73 13.58
N ILE A 56 -12.92 45.44 12.84
CA ILE A 56 -13.79 46.49 12.27
C ILE A 56 -14.54 47.23 13.38
N GLU A 57 -15.09 46.50 14.34
CA GLU A 57 -15.81 47.08 15.49
C GLU A 57 -14.89 47.98 16.33
N ALA A 58 -13.65 47.54 16.58
CA ALA A 58 -12.66 48.35 17.29
C ALA A 58 -12.27 49.63 16.53
N LEU A 59 -12.15 49.56 15.19
CA LEU A 59 -11.90 50.74 14.36
C LEU A 59 -13.09 51.72 14.39
N GLU A 60 -14.32 51.23 14.36
CA GLU A 60 -15.51 52.07 14.47
C GLU A 60 -15.56 52.79 15.84
N GLU A 61 -15.29 52.07 16.94
CA GLU A 61 -15.27 52.64 18.29
C GLU A 61 -14.16 53.70 18.47
N THR A 62 -12.95 53.43 17.96
CA THR A 62 -11.84 54.41 18.04
C THR A 62 -12.13 55.68 17.25
N LEU A 63 -12.79 55.56 16.10
CA LEU A 63 -13.18 56.70 15.28
C LEU A 63 -14.29 57.53 15.95
N GLU A 64 -15.22 56.88 16.66
CA GLU A 64 -16.24 57.55 17.48
C GLU A 64 -15.61 58.33 18.65
N LYS A 65 -14.61 57.74 19.33
CA LYS A 65 -13.84 58.42 20.39
C LYS A 65 -13.06 59.62 19.88
N LEU A 66 -12.40 59.49 18.72
CA LEU A 66 -11.72 60.61 18.05
C LEU A 66 -12.69 61.75 17.75
N GLN A 67 -13.88 61.44 17.24
CA GLN A 67 -14.91 62.44 16.96
C GLN A 67 -15.38 63.17 18.23
N GLN A 68 -15.66 62.43 19.32
CA GLN A 68 -16.06 63.03 20.59
C GLN A 68 -14.97 63.95 21.15
N ASN A 69 -13.70 63.58 21.01
CA ASN A 69 -12.57 64.41 21.41
C ASN A 69 -12.45 65.67 20.54
N THR A 70 -12.59 65.56 19.23
CA THR A 70 -12.58 66.71 18.31
C THR A 70 -13.75 67.66 18.55
N LEU A 71 -14.94 67.15 18.91
CA LEU A 71 -16.10 67.97 19.28
C LEU A 71 -15.92 68.68 20.64
N ARG A 72 -15.23 68.05 21.59
CA ARG A 72 -14.93 68.65 22.90
C ARG A 72 -13.87 69.73 22.82
N ASP A 73 -12.87 69.56 21.96
CA ASP A 73 -11.77 70.50 21.77
C ASP A 73 -12.13 71.63 20.79
N GLY A 74 -13.37 72.13 20.86
CA GLY A 74 -14.02 73.09 19.95
C GLY A 74 -13.42 74.51 19.93
N MET A 75 -12.11 74.61 20.03
CA MET A 75 -11.33 75.84 20.15
C MET A 75 -10.67 76.28 18.83
N PHE A 76 -10.79 75.51 17.74
CA PHE A 76 -10.30 75.88 16.40
C PHE A 76 -11.45 76.17 15.43
N GLY A 77 -11.86 77.43 15.38
CA GLY A 77 -13.06 77.92 14.68
C GLY A 77 -12.99 78.02 13.14
N ASP A 78 -12.25 77.16 12.43
CA ASP A 78 -12.22 77.18 10.96
C ASP A 78 -11.97 75.80 10.30
N ASN A 79 -12.42 74.70 10.92
CA ASN A 79 -12.17 73.32 10.47
C ASN A 79 -13.39 72.66 9.78
N ASP A 80 -14.25 73.41 9.08
CA ASP A 80 -15.42 72.85 8.35
C ASP A 80 -15.01 71.79 7.31
N GLY A 81 -13.80 71.90 6.74
CA GLY A 81 -13.25 70.90 5.82
C GLY A 81 -12.99 69.53 6.47
N VAL A 82 -12.54 69.51 7.73
CA VAL A 82 -12.22 68.26 8.45
C VAL A 82 -13.49 67.49 8.79
N VAL A 83 -14.57 68.20 9.16
CA VAL A 83 -15.86 67.59 9.47
C VAL A 83 -16.47 66.89 8.24
N LYS A 84 -16.33 67.50 7.05
CA LYS A 84 -16.78 66.89 5.78
C LYS A 84 -15.96 65.66 5.40
N GLN A 85 -14.64 65.70 5.59
CA GLN A 85 -13.79 64.52 5.33
C GLN A 85 -14.11 63.37 6.31
N LEU A 86 -14.36 63.68 7.58
CA LEU A 86 -14.71 62.67 8.58
C LEU A 86 -16.06 62.01 8.29
N SER A 87 -17.06 62.77 7.84
CA SER A 87 -18.36 62.21 7.46
C SER A 87 -18.27 61.35 6.19
N GLU A 88 -17.42 61.71 5.23
CA GLU A 88 -17.12 60.89 4.05
C GLU A 88 -16.43 59.59 4.43
N ILE A 89 -15.42 59.64 5.30
CA ILE A 89 -14.73 58.44 5.82
C ILE A 89 -15.73 57.53 6.54
N ARG A 90 -16.64 58.08 7.36
CA ARG A 90 -17.66 57.30 8.05
C ARG A 90 -18.64 56.63 7.09
N SER A 91 -19.07 57.36 6.06
CA SER A 91 -19.94 56.80 5.02
C SER A 91 -19.24 55.64 4.29
N LYS A 92 -17.96 55.82 3.94
CA LYS A 92 -17.13 54.76 3.33
C LYS A 92 -16.91 53.58 4.27
N LEU A 93 -16.67 53.81 5.56
CA LEU A 93 -16.47 52.74 6.54
C LEU A 93 -17.74 51.92 6.75
N ARG A 94 -18.91 52.58 6.77
CA ARG A 94 -20.21 51.90 6.83
C ARG A 94 -20.51 51.09 5.58
N SER A 95 -20.27 51.66 4.40
CA SER A 95 -20.49 50.91 3.15
C SER A 95 -19.52 49.74 3.01
N GLN A 96 -18.26 49.91 3.43
CA GLN A 96 -17.30 48.81 3.50
C GLN A 96 -17.70 47.75 4.54
N GLY A 97 -18.17 48.15 5.72
CA GLY A 97 -18.63 47.23 6.75
C GLY A 97 -19.86 46.42 6.32
N GLU A 98 -20.81 47.05 5.63
CA GLU A 98 -21.98 46.37 5.06
C GLU A 98 -21.56 45.40 3.93
N ALA A 99 -20.66 45.83 3.04
CA ALA A 99 -20.11 44.95 2.00
C ALA A 99 -19.34 43.76 2.59
N GLN A 100 -18.56 43.97 3.66
CA GLN A 100 -17.83 42.91 4.35
C GLN A 100 -18.78 41.95 5.07
N ARG A 101 -19.84 42.43 5.72
CA ARG A 101 -20.87 41.56 6.33
C ARG A 101 -21.56 40.70 5.30
N ASN A 102 -21.99 41.28 4.18
CA ASN A 102 -22.59 40.53 3.07
C ASN A 102 -21.61 39.48 2.51
N GLY A 103 -20.32 39.84 2.38
CA GLY A 103 -19.28 38.90 1.96
C GLY A 103 -19.04 37.76 2.96
N ILE A 104 -19.08 38.03 4.28
CA ILE A 104 -18.97 36.99 5.31
C ILE A 104 -20.17 36.05 5.27
N ASP A 105 -21.38 36.57 5.07
CA ASP A 105 -22.59 35.75 4.96
C ASP A 105 -22.55 34.83 3.72
N GLU A 106 -22.04 35.34 2.59
CA GLU A 106 -21.81 34.54 1.39
C GLU A 106 -20.76 33.44 1.64
N ILE A 107 -19.64 33.77 2.27
CA ILE A 107 -18.60 32.80 2.66
C ILE A 107 -19.18 31.73 3.58
N ASN A 108 -20.00 32.11 4.56
CA ASN A 108 -20.65 31.17 5.47
C ASN A 108 -21.60 30.21 4.75
N LEU A 109 -22.33 30.70 3.74
CA LEU A 109 -23.22 29.87 2.93
C LEU A 109 -22.42 28.85 2.11
N ILE A 110 -21.35 29.29 1.44
CA ILE A 110 -20.46 28.42 0.66
C ILE A 110 -19.79 27.39 1.59
N LEU A 111 -19.30 27.82 2.75
CA LEU A 111 -18.64 26.92 3.71
C LEU A 111 -19.61 25.84 4.21
N LYS A 112 -20.86 26.22 4.50
CA LYS A 112 -21.89 25.27 4.94
C LYS A 112 -22.25 24.26 3.84
N ASP A 113 -22.35 24.71 2.59
CA ASP A 113 -22.63 23.84 1.44
C ASP A 113 -21.47 22.88 1.15
N MET A 114 -20.24 23.40 1.11
CA MET A 114 -19.02 22.59 0.96
C MET A 114 -18.84 21.59 2.10
N LEU A 115 -19.19 21.96 3.34
CA LEU A 115 -19.12 21.05 4.47
C LEU A 115 -20.20 19.97 4.37
N GLY A 116 -21.42 20.34 4.01
CA GLY A 116 -22.52 19.40 3.82
C GLY A 116 -22.18 18.35 2.77
N THR A 117 -21.70 18.78 1.60
CA THR A 117 -21.30 17.89 0.50
C THR A 117 -20.15 16.97 0.91
N LYS A 118 -19.05 17.51 1.46
CA LYS A 118 -17.90 16.69 1.90
C LYS A 118 -18.25 15.68 2.99
N VAL A 119 -19.06 16.07 3.98
CA VAL A 119 -19.48 15.15 5.05
C VAL A 119 -20.34 14.02 4.48
N ILE A 120 -21.25 14.34 3.55
CA ILE A 120 -22.07 13.32 2.87
C ILE A 120 -21.19 12.38 2.04
N GLU A 121 -20.26 12.92 1.24
CA GLU A 121 -19.34 12.11 0.42
C GLU A 121 -18.48 11.17 1.28
N GLN A 122 -18.01 11.64 2.43
CA GLN A 122 -17.21 10.83 3.34
C GLN A 122 -18.01 9.75 4.04
N ILE A 123 -19.21 10.08 4.52
CA ILE A 123 -20.11 9.08 5.11
C ILE A 123 -20.49 8.05 4.05
N GLN A 124 -20.78 8.47 2.81
CA GLN A 124 -21.07 7.55 1.72
C GLN A 124 -19.87 6.64 1.44
N SER A 125 -18.68 7.19 1.26
CA SER A 125 -17.46 6.39 1.03
C SER A 125 -17.18 5.42 2.16
N GLN A 126 -17.40 5.82 3.41
CA GLN A 126 -17.18 4.96 4.58
C GLN A 126 -18.22 3.85 4.67
N VAL A 127 -19.50 4.16 4.41
CA VAL A 127 -20.57 3.17 4.38
C VAL A 127 -20.36 2.19 3.23
N GLU A 128 -19.92 2.66 2.06
CA GLU A 128 -19.60 1.79 0.92
C GLU A 128 -18.46 0.83 1.26
N GLU A 129 -17.37 1.31 1.86
CA GLU A 129 -16.25 0.47 2.29
C GLU A 129 -16.68 -0.57 3.36
N GLU A 130 -17.50 -0.16 4.31
CA GLU A 130 -18.01 -1.04 5.37
C GLU A 130 -18.99 -2.09 4.82
N VAL A 131 -19.87 -1.70 3.90
CA VAL A 131 -20.80 -2.61 3.22
C VAL A 131 -20.03 -3.59 2.35
N GLU A 132 -19.02 -3.15 1.59
CA GLU A 132 -18.18 -4.03 0.79
C GLU A 132 -17.46 -5.06 1.67
N ALA A 133 -16.87 -4.62 2.78
CA ALA A 133 -16.22 -5.51 3.74
C ALA A 133 -17.17 -6.54 4.37
N GLU A 134 -18.40 -6.15 4.73
CA GLU A 134 -19.37 -7.10 5.28
C GLU A 134 -19.94 -8.03 4.21
N VAL A 135 -20.12 -7.56 2.97
CA VAL A 135 -20.51 -8.41 1.84
C VAL A 135 -19.44 -9.48 1.62
N ASP A 136 -18.17 -9.12 1.56
CA ASP A 136 -17.06 -10.07 1.43
C ASP A 136 -17.07 -11.10 2.55
N ARG A 137 -17.26 -10.66 3.80
CA ARG A 137 -17.34 -11.55 4.96
C ARG A 137 -18.52 -12.53 4.89
N VAL A 138 -19.68 -12.06 4.45
CA VAL A 138 -20.89 -12.89 4.29
C VAL A 138 -20.71 -13.88 3.14
N VAL A 139 -20.15 -13.45 2.02
CA VAL A 139 -19.86 -14.30 0.87
C VAL A 139 -18.84 -15.38 1.25
N GLU A 140 -17.74 -15.03 1.92
CA GLU A 140 -16.73 -16.00 2.37
C GLU A 140 -17.36 -17.08 3.26
N ARG A 141 -18.16 -16.67 4.25
CA ARG A 141 -18.85 -17.59 5.16
C ARG A 141 -19.82 -18.51 4.42
N GLN A 142 -20.61 -17.97 3.50
CA GLN A 142 -21.60 -18.75 2.75
C GLN A 142 -20.92 -19.70 1.76
N VAL A 143 -19.86 -19.25 1.10
CA VAL A 143 -19.04 -20.09 0.20
C VAL A 143 -18.39 -21.21 1.00
N GLN A 144 -17.82 -20.93 2.17
CA GLN A 144 -17.26 -21.96 3.04
C GLN A 144 -18.31 -23.00 3.45
N ALA A 145 -19.49 -22.56 3.89
CA ALA A 145 -20.58 -23.48 4.27
C ALA A 145 -21.03 -24.36 3.08
N CYS A 146 -21.19 -23.77 1.89
CA CYS A 146 -21.54 -24.51 0.69
C CYS A 146 -20.43 -25.49 0.26
N LEU A 147 -19.15 -25.11 0.41
CA LEU A 147 -18.03 -26.00 0.12
C LEU A 147 -17.96 -27.17 1.11
N GLU A 148 -18.25 -26.95 2.39
CA GLU A 148 -18.30 -28.01 3.39
C GLU A 148 -19.46 -29.00 3.17
N GLU A 149 -20.63 -28.51 2.71
CA GLU A 149 -21.79 -29.37 2.40
C GLU A 149 -21.60 -30.16 1.10
N HIS A 150 -21.06 -29.53 0.05
CA HIS A 150 -20.99 -30.13 -1.28
C HIS A 150 -19.66 -30.83 -1.60
N LEU A 151 -18.56 -30.47 -0.93
CA LEU A 151 -17.23 -31.01 -1.24
C LEU A 151 -16.73 -31.88 -0.08
N PRO A 152 -16.74 -33.23 -0.23
CA PRO A 152 -16.18 -34.15 0.76
C PRO A 152 -14.78 -33.74 1.21
N LYS A 153 -14.52 -33.78 2.53
CA LYS A 153 -13.22 -33.43 3.13
C LYS A 153 -12.05 -34.19 2.50
N GLN A 154 -12.29 -35.40 1.99
CA GLN A 154 -11.30 -36.19 1.27
C GLN A 154 -10.84 -35.52 -0.03
N LEU A 155 -11.76 -34.99 -0.83
CA LEU A 155 -11.42 -34.29 -2.08
C LEU A 155 -10.72 -32.96 -1.79
N GLN A 156 -11.12 -32.25 -0.73
CA GLN A 156 -10.43 -31.03 -0.32
C GLN A 156 -8.97 -31.30 0.05
N LYS A 157 -8.72 -32.38 0.81
CA LYS A 157 -7.37 -32.82 1.15
C LYS A 157 -6.56 -33.20 -0.10
N GLU A 158 -7.15 -33.96 -1.01
CA GLU A 158 -6.49 -34.36 -2.26
C GLU A 158 -6.13 -33.13 -3.12
N VAL A 159 -7.05 -32.17 -3.28
CA VAL A 159 -6.77 -30.92 -4.02
C VAL A 159 -5.62 -30.15 -3.39
N ASN A 160 -5.59 -30.05 -2.06
CA ASN A 160 -4.50 -29.38 -1.35
C ASN A 160 -3.15 -30.10 -1.51
N GLU A 161 -3.14 -31.43 -1.45
CA GLU A 161 -1.95 -32.24 -1.70
C GLU A 161 -1.46 -32.05 -3.14
N ARG A 162 -2.34 -32.12 -4.14
CA ARG A 162 -2.01 -31.87 -5.55
C ARG A 162 -1.52 -30.44 -5.79
N LYS A 163 -2.10 -29.45 -5.12
CA LYS A 163 -1.65 -28.06 -5.20
C LYS A 163 -0.24 -27.92 -4.65
N ALA A 164 0.06 -28.56 -3.51
CA ALA A 164 1.40 -28.58 -2.93
C ALA A 164 2.41 -29.28 -3.86
N GLU A 165 2.03 -30.40 -4.48
CA GLU A 165 2.84 -31.08 -5.51
C GLU A 165 3.12 -30.16 -6.70
N LEU A 166 2.12 -29.46 -7.23
CA LEU A 166 2.29 -28.53 -8.35
C LEU A 166 3.20 -27.36 -8.00
N GLU A 167 3.07 -26.78 -6.81
CA GLU A 167 3.97 -25.71 -6.35
C GLU A 167 5.40 -26.21 -6.17
N GLN A 168 5.60 -27.45 -5.72
CA GLN A 168 6.91 -28.07 -5.70
C GLN A 168 7.49 -28.22 -7.12
N VAL A 169 6.73 -28.80 -8.05
CA VAL A 169 7.17 -28.98 -9.45
C VAL A 169 7.46 -27.63 -10.12
N ARG A 170 6.64 -26.60 -9.85
CA ARG A 170 6.86 -25.25 -10.37
C ARG A 170 8.15 -24.64 -9.87
N ARG A 171 8.47 -24.80 -8.58
CA ARG A 171 9.74 -24.34 -7.99
C ARG A 171 10.92 -25.11 -8.57
N ASP A 172 10.81 -26.42 -8.72
CA ASP A 172 11.85 -27.26 -9.31
C ASP A 172 12.11 -26.88 -10.78
N LEU A 173 11.05 -26.64 -11.55
CA LEU A 173 11.14 -26.14 -12.92
C LEU A 173 11.86 -24.79 -12.95
N HIS A 174 11.40 -23.81 -12.18
CA HIS A 174 12.02 -22.48 -12.09
C HIS A 174 13.51 -22.56 -11.70
N ASN A 175 13.84 -23.40 -10.72
CA ASN A 175 15.21 -23.63 -10.28
C ASN A 175 16.06 -24.28 -11.38
N SER A 176 15.50 -25.22 -12.14
CA SER A 176 16.19 -25.86 -13.26
C SER A 176 16.45 -24.87 -14.41
N GLU A 177 15.50 -23.99 -14.71
CA GLU A 177 15.62 -22.94 -15.72
C GLU A 177 16.63 -21.88 -15.29
N SER A 178 16.59 -21.48 -14.03
CA SER A 178 17.54 -20.53 -13.45
C SER A 178 18.96 -21.08 -13.49
N ARG A 179 19.17 -22.35 -13.12
CA ARG A 179 20.48 -23.02 -13.25
C ARG A 179 20.94 -23.15 -14.69
N ARG A 180 20.01 -23.38 -15.63
CA ARG A 180 20.34 -23.43 -17.07
C ARG A 180 20.79 -22.05 -17.55
N ALA A 181 20.08 -20.99 -17.17
CA ALA A 181 20.44 -19.61 -17.52
C ALA A 181 21.78 -19.20 -16.87
N ASN A 182 21.99 -19.54 -15.60
CA ASN A 182 23.23 -19.26 -14.88
C ASN A 182 24.45 -20.00 -15.46
N ALA A 183 24.26 -21.16 -16.08
CA ALA A 183 25.32 -21.88 -16.78
C ALA A 183 25.80 -21.20 -18.06
N LEU A 184 24.98 -20.33 -18.65
CA LEU A 184 25.36 -19.55 -19.83
C LEU A 184 26.19 -18.31 -19.47
N LEU A 185 26.23 -17.93 -18.19
CA LEU A 185 27.02 -16.79 -17.72
C LEU A 185 28.51 -17.06 -17.93
N ARG A 186 29.20 -16.11 -18.58
CA ARG A 186 30.64 -16.21 -18.90
C ARG A 186 31.45 -15.23 -18.06
N GLU A 187 32.73 -15.56 -17.87
CA GLU A 187 33.69 -14.75 -17.09
C GLU A 187 33.82 -13.30 -17.57
N ARG A 188 33.51 -13.02 -18.85
CA ARG A 188 33.61 -11.68 -19.43
C ARG A 188 32.53 -10.71 -18.93
N ASN A 189 31.42 -11.21 -18.38
CA ASN A 189 30.26 -10.40 -18.00
C ASN A 189 30.03 -10.46 -16.49
N THR A 190 30.95 -9.92 -15.69
CA THR A 190 30.86 -9.95 -14.21
C THR A 190 29.66 -9.17 -13.64
N ASN A 191 29.10 -8.24 -14.41
CA ASN A 191 27.95 -7.42 -14.00
C ASN A 191 26.60 -8.04 -14.41
N GLU A 192 26.58 -9.21 -15.06
CA GLU A 192 25.35 -9.88 -15.45
C GLU A 192 24.61 -10.42 -14.23
N ALA A 193 23.28 -10.29 -14.23
CA ALA A 193 22.44 -10.69 -13.12
C ALA A 193 22.35 -12.22 -13.04
N ILE A 194 22.49 -12.76 -11.82
CA ILE A 194 22.30 -14.19 -11.56
C ILE A 194 20.80 -14.45 -11.37
N ASN A 195 20.27 -15.45 -12.06
CA ASN A 195 18.88 -15.87 -11.88
C ASN A 195 18.72 -16.53 -10.51
N THR A 196 17.70 -16.06 -9.77
CA THR A 196 17.43 -16.45 -8.39
C THR A 196 16.99 -17.90 -8.29
N ILE A 197 17.48 -18.62 -7.28
CA ILE A 197 16.99 -19.97 -6.95
C ILE A 197 16.06 -19.88 -5.76
N LEU A 198 14.87 -20.45 -5.89
CA LEU A 198 13.87 -20.52 -4.81
C LEU A 198 14.20 -21.66 -3.86
N ARG A 199 13.99 -21.42 -2.56
CA ARG A 199 14.10 -22.41 -1.50
C ARG A 199 12.87 -23.32 -1.46
N THR A 200 12.86 -24.31 -0.56
CA THR A 200 11.74 -25.25 -0.35
C THR A 200 10.46 -24.59 0.16
N ASP A 201 10.57 -23.42 0.78
CA ASP A 201 9.46 -22.55 1.20
C ASP A 201 8.98 -21.63 0.07
N GLY A 202 9.70 -21.55 -1.06
CA GLY A 202 9.43 -20.63 -2.16
C GLY A 202 10.02 -19.23 -1.97
N SER A 203 10.73 -18.96 -0.87
CA SER A 203 11.41 -17.69 -0.65
C SER A 203 12.81 -17.69 -1.28
N VAL A 204 13.42 -16.51 -1.37
CA VAL A 204 14.83 -16.33 -1.77
C VAL A 204 15.63 -15.97 -0.52
N SER A 205 16.82 -16.54 -0.35
CA SER A 205 17.70 -16.17 0.77
C SER A 205 18.03 -14.67 0.73
N SER A 206 18.04 -14.01 1.88
CA SER A 206 18.41 -12.59 2.01
C SER A 206 19.85 -12.32 1.57
N HIS A 207 20.71 -13.34 1.61
CA HIS A 207 22.12 -13.28 1.23
C HIS A 207 22.38 -13.79 -0.20
N PHE A 208 21.33 -13.91 -1.03
CA PHE A 208 21.48 -14.35 -2.41
C PHE A 208 22.15 -13.24 -3.25
N PRO A 209 23.27 -13.53 -3.94
CA PRO A 209 23.97 -12.53 -4.73
C PRO A 209 23.17 -12.15 -5.99
N LYS A 210 23.09 -10.85 -6.29
CA LYS A 210 22.34 -10.35 -7.45
C LYS A 210 23.16 -10.46 -8.74
N THR A 211 24.47 -10.27 -8.66
CA THR A 211 25.40 -10.32 -9.81
C THR A 211 26.56 -11.30 -9.56
N LEU A 212 27.27 -11.69 -10.63
CA LEU A 212 28.49 -12.50 -10.51
C LEU A 212 29.56 -11.80 -9.67
N LYS A 213 29.68 -10.48 -9.79
CA LYS A 213 30.58 -9.69 -8.95
C LYS A 213 30.23 -9.84 -7.47
N ASP A 214 28.95 -9.67 -7.12
CA ASP A 214 28.48 -9.83 -5.73
C ASP A 214 28.77 -11.24 -5.21
N LEU A 215 28.59 -12.28 -6.05
CA LEU A 215 28.89 -13.67 -5.71
C LEU A 215 30.36 -13.87 -5.29
N PHE A 216 31.31 -13.20 -5.95
CA PHE A 216 32.73 -13.28 -5.58
C PHE A 216 33.09 -12.41 -4.36
N GLU A 217 32.34 -11.32 -4.14
CA GLU A 217 32.53 -10.41 -3.01
C GLU A 217 31.90 -10.91 -1.69
N LEU A 218 31.03 -11.92 -1.75
CA LEU A 218 30.41 -12.52 -0.55
C LEU A 218 31.43 -12.91 0.52
N ASN A 219 31.11 -12.59 1.77
CA ASN A 219 31.92 -12.97 2.93
C ASN A 219 31.79 -14.46 3.23
N ALA A 220 32.77 -15.02 3.97
CA ALA A 220 32.76 -16.43 4.36
C ALA A 220 31.50 -16.82 5.15
N ALA A 221 31.02 -15.91 6.03
CA ALA A 221 29.79 -16.09 6.80
C ALA A 221 28.55 -16.08 5.91
N GLU A 222 28.47 -15.17 4.93
CA GLU A 222 27.34 -15.04 4.02
C GLU A 222 27.25 -16.25 3.09
N CYS A 223 28.35 -16.70 2.49
CA CYS A 223 28.37 -17.93 1.69
C CYS A 223 27.88 -19.15 2.50
N LYS A 224 28.28 -19.24 3.78
CA LYS A 224 27.86 -20.32 4.67
C LYS A 224 26.36 -20.25 4.97
N ALA A 225 25.85 -19.06 5.31
CA ALA A 225 24.44 -18.81 5.55
C ALA A 225 23.59 -19.14 4.32
N THR A 226 24.02 -18.71 3.13
CA THR A 226 23.33 -19.02 1.88
C THR A 226 23.29 -20.53 1.63
N LEU A 227 24.39 -21.26 1.79
CA LEU A 227 24.39 -22.72 1.62
C LEU A 227 23.51 -23.45 2.64
N GLU A 228 23.55 -23.01 3.92
CA GLU A 228 22.67 -23.54 4.97
C GLU A 228 21.20 -23.31 4.64
N ASP A 229 20.86 -22.13 4.12
CA ASP A 229 19.50 -21.78 3.72
C ASP A 229 18.93 -22.71 2.62
N TYR A 230 19.79 -23.18 1.72
CA TYR A 230 19.45 -24.12 0.65
C TYR A 230 19.68 -25.59 1.04
N GLY A 231 20.08 -25.88 2.27
CA GLY A 231 20.33 -27.25 2.75
C GLY A 231 21.52 -27.94 2.09
N VAL A 232 22.50 -27.18 1.60
CA VAL A 232 23.74 -27.69 1.00
C VAL A 232 24.82 -27.82 2.08
N GLU A 233 25.62 -28.88 2.02
CA GLU A 233 26.71 -29.09 2.98
C GLU A 233 27.69 -27.91 3.01
N THR A 234 28.04 -27.45 4.21
CA THR A 234 29.03 -26.38 4.41
C THR A 234 30.38 -26.92 4.87
N SER A 235 31.42 -26.13 4.65
CA SER A 235 32.81 -26.35 5.05
C SER A 235 33.30 -25.14 5.85
N SER A 236 34.43 -25.28 6.54
CA SER A 236 35.07 -24.20 7.27
C SER A 236 35.78 -23.19 6.37
N GLN A 237 36.19 -23.61 5.16
CA GLN A 237 36.94 -22.77 4.21
C GLN A 237 36.01 -22.00 3.28
N LYS A 238 36.22 -20.68 3.16
CA LYS A 238 35.46 -19.79 2.25
C LYS A 238 35.45 -20.32 0.82
N ASP A 239 36.62 -20.64 0.26
CA ASP A 239 36.75 -21.04 -1.14
C ASP A 239 36.04 -22.37 -1.42
N SER A 240 36.01 -23.27 -0.44
CA SER A 240 35.26 -24.52 -0.54
C SER A 240 33.75 -24.28 -0.59
N ASN A 241 33.23 -23.38 0.26
CA ASN A 241 31.82 -22.98 0.25
C ASN A 241 31.46 -22.21 -1.03
N LEU A 242 32.31 -21.28 -1.47
CA LEU A 242 32.09 -20.54 -2.71
C LEU A 242 32.05 -21.48 -3.92
N ASN A 243 32.95 -22.46 -3.99
CA ASN A 243 32.93 -23.48 -5.05
C ASN A 243 31.65 -24.32 -5.03
N ARG A 244 31.19 -24.74 -3.85
CA ARG A 244 29.93 -25.48 -3.70
C ARG A 244 28.74 -24.60 -4.11
N LEU A 245 28.74 -23.32 -3.76
CA LEU A 245 27.71 -22.37 -4.15
C LEU A 245 27.70 -22.15 -5.67
N MET A 246 28.85 -21.96 -6.31
CA MET A 246 28.96 -21.86 -7.77
C MET A 246 28.45 -23.14 -8.46
N GLN A 247 28.81 -24.31 -7.95
CA GLN A 247 28.32 -25.60 -8.44
C GLN A 247 26.80 -25.74 -8.27
N PHE A 248 26.27 -25.31 -7.12
CA PHE A 248 24.83 -25.31 -6.86
C PHE A 248 24.08 -24.36 -7.82
N LEU A 249 24.59 -23.16 -8.05
CA LEU A 249 24.04 -22.20 -9.01
C LEU A 249 24.26 -22.63 -10.47
N ASN A 250 25.06 -23.67 -10.71
CA ASN A 250 25.48 -24.17 -12.01
C ASN A 250 26.24 -23.13 -12.85
N VAL A 251 26.98 -22.23 -12.20
CA VAL A 251 27.82 -21.24 -12.88
C VAL A 251 29.11 -21.91 -13.33
N GLN A 252 29.36 -21.94 -14.64
CA GLN A 252 30.59 -22.50 -15.20
C GLN A 252 31.74 -21.48 -15.11
N TYR A 253 32.27 -21.31 -13.90
CA TYR A 253 33.45 -20.48 -13.69
C TYR A 253 34.68 -21.38 -13.56
N GLN A 254 35.64 -21.26 -14.48
CA GLN A 254 36.90 -21.95 -14.33
C GLN A 254 37.75 -21.10 -13.40
N MET A 255 37.79 -21.45 -12.10
CA MET A 255 38.80 -20.86 -11.23
C MET A 255 40.17 -21.24 -11.76
N VAL A 256 40.80 -20.30 -12.48
CA VAL A 256 42.21 -20.37 -12.82
C VAL A 256 42.91 -20.47 -11.48
N ARG A 257 43.46 -21.65 -11.17
CA ARG A 257 44.29 -21.83 -10.00
C ARG A 257 45.39 -20.79 -10.14
N THR A 258 45.28 -19.69 -9.40
CA THR A 258 46.41 -18.83 -9.13
C THR A 258 47.30 -19.72 -8.30
N GLY A 259 48.20 -20.44 -8.99
CA GLY A 259 49.14 -21.32 -8.35
C GLY A 259 49.81 -20.46 -7.30
N SER A 260 49.48 -20.69 -6.04
CA SER A 260 50.36 -20.35 -4.94
C SER A 260 51.56 -21.26 -5.14
N GLY A 261 52.38 -20.88 -6.12
CA GLY A 261 53.71 -21.39 -6.37
C GLY A 261 54.53 -21.03 -5.17
N LYS A 262 54.28 -21.73 -4.06
CA LYS A 262 55.33 -22.16 -3.18
C LYS A 262 56.06 -23.26 -3.94
N GLU A 263 56.72 -22.83 -5.02
CA GLU A 263 57.91 -23.45 -5.56
C GLU A 263 58.85 -23.51 -4.37
N THR A 264 58.68 -24.59 -3.63
CA THR A 264 59.50 -24.94 -2.51
C THR A 264 60.84 -25.22 -3.16
N GLN A 265 61.68 -24.19 -3.21
CA GLN A 265 63.12 -24.28 -3.44
C GLN A 265 63.70 -25.22 -2.38
N ARG A 266 63.46 -26.52 -2.54
CA ARG A 266 64.22 -27.62 -1.94
C ARG A 266 65.32 -27.98 -2.93
N ARG A 267 66.19 -27.01 -3.20
CA ARG A 267 67.50 -27.20 -3.82
C ARG A 267 68.51 -26.29 -3.12
N ALA A 268 68.74 -26.56 -1.84
CA ALA A 268 69.98 -26.16 -1.18
C ALA A 268 70.23 -27.09 0.02
N ALA A 269 71.49 -27.51 0.15
CA ALA A 269 72.10 -28.25 1.24
C ALA A 269 71.90 -29.78 1.26
N THR A 270 72.85 -30.50 0.67
CA THR A 270 73.70 -31.57 1.27
C THR A 270 74.58 -32.06 0.11
N MET A 271 75.77 -31.48 -0.13
CA MET A 271 77.06 -31.87 0.46
C MET A 271 77.31 -33.39 0.48
#